data_AF-A0A6A6CS51-F1
#
_entry.id   AF-A0A6A6CS51-F1
#
_cell.length_a   1.000
_cell.length_b   1.000
_cell.length_c   1.000
_cell.angle_alpha   90.00
_cell.angle_beta   90.00
_cell.angle_gamma   90.00
#
_symmetry.space_group_name_H-M   'P 1'
#
loop_
_entity.id
_entity.type
_entity.pdbx_description
1 polymer ?
#
loop_
_entity_poly.entity_id
_entity_poly.type
_entity_poly.pdbx_seq_one_letter_code
_entity_poly.pdbx_strand_id
1 'polypeptide(L)'
;MDNTYFLHQLFGYQTYRIYQLQKQLSESQAREQQLTENNHGLRDEVDRLRYLSRPSRLLERLPAKIRVMIWGLCVAPGKYFLKPRPTHDRRYKDMEEFFEPEWQLFLVNRLVRAEALEVFFRENHIVVNDEPRCRLLLEQPWTDGAGQAFSLFSAKHMTSISVSFDMRGLSAPSSNPLTWANSLRQPATFLLNVPNATWAALTLQQRMEYAHDILSANVSFAWSQILLHATGSLSWSPPSALRFLQIDVTNCYCRQGCCRAVARAAEGLARCRFEESLEKIEILGTKTEAERNLFIDSLIGSRRESLATCQPKLTFRAFELEGRTDDLNTLHLDGLDTQLGDAEVDMASLWRQHLADVAEEDEE
;
A
#
# COMPACT_ATOMS: atom_id res chain seq x y z
N MET A 1 -54.09 -14.53 82.89
CA MET A 1 -53.88 -14.17 81.47
C MET A 1 -54.05 -15.44 80.66
N ASP A 2 -54.94 -15.45 79.68
CA ASP A 2 -55.33 -16.68 78.99
C ASP A 2 -54.38 -17.08 77.86
N ASN A 3 -53.72 -18.23 78.01
CA ASN A 3 -52.83 -18.80 77.00
C ASN A 3 -53.53 -19.08 75.65
N THR A 4 -54.86 -19.26 75.65
CA THR A 4 -55.66 -19.47 74.44
C THR A 4 -55.59 -18.28 73.47
N TYR A 5 -55.57 -17.04 73.98
CA TYR A 5 -55.49 -15.85 73.13
C TYR A 5 -54.13 -15.76 72.42
N PHE A 6 -53.04 -16.04 73.14
CA PHE A 6 -51.69 -16.07 72.57
C PHE A 6 -51.54 -17.16 71.49
N LEU A 7 -52.10 -18.36 71.73
CA LEU A 7 -52.10 -19.43 70.73
C LEU A 7 -52.90 -19.05 69.48
N HIS A 8 -54.08 -18.42 69.61
CA HIS A 8 -54.85 -17.94 68.46
C HIS A 8 -54.10 -16.88 67.63
N GLN A 9 -53.41 -15.93 68.29
CA GLN A 9 -52.56 -14.98 67.57
C GLN A 9 -51.37 -15.65 66.88
N LEU A 10 -50.71 -16.62 67.53
CA LEU A 10 -49.59 -17.37 66.96
C LEU A 10 -50.01 -18.18 65.74
N PHE A 11 -51.11 -18.93 65.82
CA PHE A 11 -51.65 -19.68 64.69
C PHE A 11 -52.09 -18.75 63.55
N GLY A 12 -52.79 -17.65 63.85
CA GLY A 12 -53.18 -16.65 62.85
C GLY A 12 -51.98 -16.07 62.10
N TYR A 13 -50.91 -15.72 62.82
CA TYR A 13 -49.67 -15.22 62.22
C TYR A 13 -48.96 -16.26 61.35
N GLN A 14 -48.87 -17.52 61.81
CA GLN A 14 -48.27 -18.60 61.01
C GLN A 14 -49.08 -18.91 59.75
N THR A 15 -50.41 -18.99 59.83
CA THR A 15 -51.29 -19.19 58.66
C THR A 15 -51.16 -18.05 57.66
N TYR A 16 -51.14 -16.79 58.13
CA TYR A 16 -50.91 -15.62 57.28
C TYR A 16 -49.53 -15.65 56.61
N ARG A 17 -48.48 -16.02 57.36
CA ARG A 17 -47.12 -16.16 56.83
C ARG A 17 -47.01 -17.28 55.79
N ILE A 18 -47.65 -18.42 56.01
CA ILE A 18 -47.73 -19.53 55.06
C ILE A 18 -48.44 -19.08 53.78
N TYR A 19 -49.58 -18.39 53.89
CA TYR A 19 -50.30 -17.84 52.73
C TYR A 19 -49.45 -16.85 51.92
N GLN A 20 -48.73 -15.94 52.58
CA GLN A 20 -47.83 -14.99 51.91
C GLN A 20 -46.65 -15.71 51.21
N LEU A 21 -46.07 -16.73 51.82
CA LEU A 21 -45.01 -17.54 51.21
C LEU A 21 -45.53 -18.36 50.02
N GLN A 22 -46.73 -18.95 50.11
CA GLN A 22 -47.39 -19.64 48.99
C GLN A 22 -47.66 -18.69 47.83
N LYS A 23 -48.15 -17.46 48.12
CA LYS A 23 -48.34 -16.42 47.11
C LYS A 23 -47.02 -16.05 46.44
N GLN A 24 -45.98 -15.74 47.21
CA GLN A 24 -44.64 -15.40 46.69
C GLN A 24 -44.04 -16.54 45.84
N LEU A 25 -44.23 -17.80 46.25
CA LEU A 25 -43.80 -18.96 45.47
C LEU A 25 -44.53 -19.04 44.13
N SER A 26 -45.86 -18.85 44.12
CA SER A 26 -46.65 -18.87 42.87
C SER A 26 -46.29 -17.72 41.92
N GLU A 27 -46.03 -16.52 42.45
CA GLU A 27 -45.53 -15.39 41.65
C GLU A 27 -44.12 -15.64 41.09
N SER A 28 -43.25 -16.32 41.85
CA SER A 28 -41.91 -16.70 41.40
C SER A 28 -41.97 -17.75 40.29
N GLN A 29 -42.81 -18.77 40.44
CA GLN A 29 -43.00 -19.83 39.44
C GLN A 29 -43.59 -19.29 38.13
N ALA A 30 -44.54 -18.36 38.20
CA ALA A 30 -45.09 -17.70 37.01
C ALA A 30 -44.02 -16.88 36.26
N ARG A 31 -43.15 -16.16 36.98
CA ARG A 31 -42.00 -15.44 36.38
C ARG A 31 -40.97 -16.39 35.77
N GLU A 32 -40.70 -17.51 36.42
CA GLU A 32 -39.78 -18.54 35.92
C GLU A 32 -40.29 -19.19 34.63
N GLN A 33 -41.59 -19.51 34.56
CA GLN A 33 -42.24 -19.99 33.33
C GLN A 33 -42.15 -18.95 32.21
N GLN A 34 -42.53 -17.69 32.47
CA GLN A 34 -42.46 -16.60 31.49
C GLN A 34 -41.01 -16.36 31.00
N LEU A 35 -40.01 -16.44 31.89
CA LEU A 35 -38.59 -16.37 31.51
C LEU A 35 -38.16 -17.57 30.67
N THR A 36 -38.70 -18.76 30.93
CA THR A 36 -38.40 -19.98 30.16
C THR A 36 -38.96 -19.89 28.74
N GLU A 37 -40.20 -19.43 28.58
CA GLU A 37 -40.84 -19.15 27.29
C GLU A 37 -40.08 -18.09 26.48
N ASN A 38 -39.74 -16.96 27.12
CA ASN A 38 -38.92 -15.90 26.49
C ASN A 38 -37.55 -16.42 26.06
N ASN A 39 -36.90 -17.27 26.87
CA ASN A 39 -35.63 -17.89 26.50
C ASN A 39 -35.76 -18.89 25.33
N HIS A 40 -36.91 -19.54 25.15
CA HIS A 40 -37.16 -20.39 23.98
C HIS A 40 -37.29 -19.53 22.71
N GLY A 41 -38.14 -18.49 22.74
CA GLY A 41 -38.30 -17.59 21.59
C GLY A 41 -37.01 -16.87 21.19
N LEU A 42 -36.17 -16.49 22.16
CA LEU A 42 -34.84 -15.93 21.89
C LEU A 42 -33.87 -16.95 21.27
N ARG A 43 -33.94 -18.24 21.64
CA ARG A 43 -33.15 -19.29 20.98
C ARG A 43 -33.60 -19.51 19.55
N ASP A 44 -34.91 -19.56 19.31
CA ASP A 44 -35.49 -19.80 18.00
C ASP A 44 -35.14 -18.65 17.03
N GLU A 45 -35.22 -17.39 17.47
CA GLU A 45 -34.80 -16.25 16.66
C GLU A 45 -33.27 -16.21 16.47
N VAL A 46 -32.46 -16.61 17.47
CA VAL A 46 -31.00 -16.76 17.30
C VAL A 46 -30.67 -17.84 16.27
N ASP A 47 -31.35 -18.98 16.25
CA ASP A 47 -31.12 -20.05 15.29
C ASP A 47 -31.70 -19.73 13.90
N ARG A 48 -32.79 -18.96 13.82
CA ARG A 48 -33.28 -18.34 12.58
C ARG A 48 -32.27 -17.34 12.02
N LEU A 49 -31.74 -16.44 12.84
CA LEU A 49 -30.70 -15.49 12.43
C LEU A 49 -29.43 -16.23 11.99
N ARG A 50 -29.00 -17.27 12.72
CA ARG A 50 -27.89 -18.15 12.30
C ARG A 50 -28.16 -18.91 11.00
N TYR A 51 -29.42 -19.22 10.67
CA TYR A 51 -29.79 -19.84 9.40
C TYR A 51 -29.72 -18.83 8.25
N LEU A 52 -30.29 -17.63 8.45
CA LEU A 52 -30.26 -16.53 7.47
C LEU A 52 -28.84 -15.99 7.26
N SER A 53 -28.00 -16.00 8.30
CA SER A 53 -26.59 -15.62 8.25
C SER A 53 -25.65 -16.76 7.83
N ARG A 54 -26.16 -17.89 7.32
CA ARG A 54 -25.28 -18.91 6.70
C ARG A 54 -24.72 -18.31 5.41
N PRO A 55 -23.39 -18.17 5.26
CA PRO A 55 -22.82 -17.62 4.03
C PRO A 55 -23.25 -18.47 2.85
N SER A 56 -23.71 -17.81 1.79
CA SER A 56 -24.26 -18.49 0.62
C SER A 56 -23.18 -19.29 -0.10
N ARG A 57 -23.27 -20.62 0.00
CA ARG A 57 -22.40 -21.56 -0.74
C ARG A 57 -22.66 -21.59 -2.25
N LEU A 58 -23.38 -20.60 -2.79
CA LEU A 58 -23.58 -20.43 -4.23
C LEU A 58 -22.23 -20.33 -4.95
N LEU A 59 -21.35 -19.43 -4.49
CA LEU A 59 -20.02 -19.22 -5.08
C LEU A 59 -19.17 -20.50 -5.00
N GLU A 60 -19.13 -21.17 -3.85
CA GLU A 60 -18.40 -22.44 -3.65
C GLU A 60 -18.86 -23.56 -4.60
N ARG A 61 -20.13 -23.56 -5.02
CA ARG A 61 -20.72 -24.55 -5.92
C ARG A 61 -20.51 -24.26 -7.41
N LEU A 62 -20.13 -23.04 -7.78
CA LEU A 62 -19.82 -22.71 -9.17
C LEU A 62 -18.52 -23.39 -9.61
N PRO A 63 -18.42 -23.90 -10.86
CA PRO A 63 -17.15 -24.42 -11.40
C PRO A 63 -16.05 -23.36 -11.34
N ALA A 64 -14.81 -23.75 -11.06
CA ALA A 64 -13.69 -22.82 -10.86
C ALA A 64 -13.50 -21.82 -12.02
N LYS A 65 -13.68 -22.26 -13.27
CA LYS A 65 -13.65 -21.36 -14.45
C LYS A 65 -14.69 -20.22 -14.37
N ILE A 66 -15.89 -20.52 -13.88
CA ILE A 66 -16.96 -19.51 -13.70
C ILE A 66 -16.62 -18.57 -12.55
N ARG A 67 -16.02 -19.08 -11.46
CA ARG A 67 -15.55 -18.24 -10.35
C ARG A 67 -14.49 -17.24 -10.82
N VAL A 68 -13.47 -17.69 -11.55
CA VAL A 68 -12.43 -16.82 -12.14
C VAL A 68 -13.03 -15.75 -13.05
N MET A 69 -14.03 -16.09 -13.89
CA MET A 69 -14.73 -15.10 -14.72
C MET A 69 -15.49 -14.04 -13.89
N ILE A 70 -16.08 -14.42 -12.75
CA ILE A 70 -16.71 -13.48 -11.82
C ILE A 70 -15.65 -12.61 -11.13
N TRP A 71 -14.52 -13.19 -10.72
CA TRP A 71 -13.42 -12.44 -10.10
C TRP A 71 -12.83 -11.40 -11.05
N GLY A 72 -12.62 -11.72 -12.33
CA GLY A 72 -12.17 -10.75 -13.33
C GLY A 72 -13.13 -9.55 -13.43
N LEU A 73 -14.44 -9.83 -13.56
CA LEU A 73 -15.46 -8.78 -13.65
C LEU A 73 -15.63 -7.93 -12.38
N CYS A 74 -15.37 -8.48 -11.19
CA CYS A 74 -15.60 -7.79 -9.92
C CYS A 74 -14.34 -7.19 -9.27
N VAL A 75 -13.14 -7.69 -9.58
CA VAL A 75 -11.88 -7.22 -8.98
C VAL A 75 -10.73 -6.99 -9.97
N ALA A 76 -10.93 -7.09 -11.29
CA ALA A 76 -9.92 -6.71 -12.29
C ALA A 76 -10.37 -5.53 -13.19
N PRO A 77 -10.47 -4.29 -12.66
CA PRO A 77 -10.67 -3.08 -13.47
C PRO A 77 -9.50 -2.75 -14.43
N GLY A 78 -8.40 -3.51 -14.42
CA GLY A 78 -7.27 -3.38 -15.35
C GLY A 78 -6.22 -2.37 -14.91
N LYS A 79 -6.62 -1.21 -14.38
CA LYS A 79 -5.77 -0.24 -13.67
C LYS A 79 -6.40 0.04 -12.31
N TYR A 80 -5.64 -0.09 -11.22
CA TYR A 80 -6.16 0.17 -9.88
C TYR A 80 -5.21 1.06 -9.07
N PHE A 81 -5.77 2.09 -8.43
CA PHE A 81 -5.04 3.13 -7.72
C PHE A 81 -5.14 2.96 -6.21
N LEU A 82 -4.00 2.93 -5.53
CA LEU A 82 -3.99 2.94 -4.07
C LEU A 82 -4.44 4.31 -3.53
N LYS A 83 -5.42 4.27 -2.62
CA LYS A 83 -6.04 5.44 -1.96
C LYS A 83 -5.30 5.82 -0.67
N PRO A 84 -5.24 7.11 -0.30
CA PRO A 84 -5.92 8.27 -0.89
C PRO A 84 -5.32 8.79 -2.20
N ARG A 85 -6.08 9.67 -2.86
CA ARG A 85 -5.69 10.35 -4.10
C ARG A 85 -4.72 11.50 -3.77
N PRO A 86 -3.52 11.58 -4.36
CA PRO A 86 -2.72 12.81 -4.30
C PRO A 86 -3.41 13.88 -5.16
N THR A 87 -3.64 15.07 -4.61
CA THR A 87 -4.37 16.17 -5.29
C THR A 87 -3.70 16.71 -6.56
N HIS A 88 -2.46 16.30 -6.83
CA HIS A 88 -1.61 16.82 -7.92
C HIS A 88 -0.90 15.72 -8.73
N ASP A 89 -1.16 14.43 -8.46
CA ASP A 89 -0.59 13.33 -9.25
C ASP A 89 -1.44 13.10 -10.50
N ARG A 90 -0.89 13.46 -11.66
CA ARG A 90 -1.57 13.38 -12.96
C ARG A 90 -1.81 11.95 -13.44
N ARG A 91 -1.20 10.90 -12.86
CA ARG A 91 -1.59 9.51 -13.14
C ARG A 91 -3.04 9.22 -12.76
N TYR A 92 -3.59 9.98 -11.80
CA TYR A 92 -4.96 9.85 -11.31
C TYR A 92 -5.96 10.68 -12.16
N LYS A 93 -5.52 11.33 -13.26
CA LYS A 93 -6.38 12.10 -14.20
C LYS A 93 -7.50 11.22 -14.78
N ASP A 94 -7.17 9.97 -15.10
CA ASP A 94 -8.08 8.96 -15.63
C ASP A 94 -8.70 8.07 -14.54
N MET A 95 -8.46 8.33 -13.24
CA MET A 95 -8.97 7.47 -12.15
C MET A 95 -10.50 7.32 -12.17
N GLU A 96 -11.23 8.32 -12.64
CA GLU A 96 -12.70 8.30 -12.70
C GLU A 96 -13.24 7.40 -13.83
N GLU A 97 -12.37 6.94 -14.74
CA GLU A 97 -12.67 5.99 -15.82
C GLU A 97 -12.51 4.52 -15.36
N PHE A 98 -11.84 4.27 -14.23
CA PHE A 98 -11.58 2.94 -13.69
C PHE A 98 -12.48 2.60 -12.51
N PHE A 99 -13.14 1.44 -12.58
CA PHE A 99 -14.00 0.94 -11.52
C PHE A 99 -13.21 0.60 -10.25
N GLU A 100 -13.79 0.85 -9.07
CA GLU A 100 -13.21 0.36 -7.83
C GLU A 100 -13.52 -1.14 -7.63
N PRO A 101 -12.54 -1.97 -7.23
CA PRO A 101 -12.77 -3.39 -6.94
C PRO A 101 -13.83 -3.64 -5.86
N GLU A 102 -14.59 -4.71 -5.97
CA GLU A 102 -15.59 -5.13 -4.97
C GLU A 102 -14.92 -5.79 -3.75
N TRP A 103 -14.30 -4.97 -2.88
CA TRP A 103 -13.55 -5.37 -1.68
C TRP A 103 -14.28 -6.36 -0.76
N GLN A 104 -15.60 -6.32 -0.78
CA GLN A 104 -16.51 -7.20 -0.04
C GLN A 104 -16.27 -8.68 -0.38
N LEU A 105 -15.86 -9.01 -1.61
CA LEU A 105 -15.52 -10.37 -2.04
C LEU A 105 -14.35 -10.95 -1.25
N PHE A 106 -13.35 -10.13 -0.92
CA PHE A 106 -12.21 -10.55 -0.10
C PHE A 106 -12.60 -10.87 1.36
N LEU A 107 -13.83 -10.57 1.78
CA LEU A 107 -14.33 -10.81 3.14
C LEU A 107 -15.29 -12.03 3.23
N VAL A 108 -15.64 -12.67 2.11
CA VAL A 108 -16.70 -13.71 2.07
C VAL A 108 -16.27 -15.02 2.75
N ASN A 109 -15.22 -15.67 2.24
CA ASN A 109 -14.61 -16.86 2.84
C ASN A 109 -13.16 -17.03 2.33
N ARG A 110 -12.38 -17.93 2.95
CA ARG A 110 -10.96 -18.15 2.59
C ARG A 110 -10.73 -18.58 1.14
N LEU A 111 -11.62 -19.35 0.54
CA LEU A 111 -11.47 -19.84 -0.84
C LEU A 111 -11.73 -18.72 -1.85
N VAL A 112 -12.87 -18.04 -1.73
CA VAL A 112 -13.25 -16.88 -2.54
C VAL A 112 -12.19 -15.79 -2.44
N ARG A 113 -11.72 -15.48 -1.23
CA ARG A 113 -10.65 -14.50 -1.02
C ARG A 113 -9.35 -14.90 -1.72
N ALA A 114 -8.90 -16.15 -1.59
CA ALA A 114 -7.65 -16.60 -2.21
C ALA A 114 -7.71 -16.53 -3.75
N GLU A 115 -8.80 -17.01 -4.35
CA GLU A 115 -9.00 -16.94 -5.81
C GLU A 115 -9.15 -15.50 -6.32
N ALA A 116 -9.92 -14.66 -5.61
CA ALA A 116 -10.12 -13.27 -6.00
C ALA A 116 -8.84 -12.43 -5.84
N LEU A 117 -8.02 -12.66 -4.80
CA LEU A 117 -6.74 -11.97 -4.65
C LEU A 117 -5.72 -12.40 -5.70
N GLU A 118 -5.70 -13.69 -6.07
CA GLU A 118 -4.87 -14.18 -7.18
C GLU A 118 -5.24 -13.49 -8.51
N VAL A 119 -6.54 -13.33 -8.81
CA VAL A 119 -7.00 -12.60 -10.00
C VAL A 119 -6.70 -11.10 -9.89
N PHE A 120 -7.02 -10.47 -8.77
CA PHE A 120 -6.80 -9.04 -8.52
C PHE A 120 -5.34 -8.62 -8.75
N PHE A 121 -4.36 -9.38 -8.23
CA PHE A 121 -2.95 -9.04 -8.43
C PHE A 121 -2.42 -9.44 -9.81
N ARG A 122 -2.98 -10.49 -10.44
CA ARG A 122 -2.56 -10.94 -11.77
C ARG A 122 -3.01 -10.03 -12.91
N GLU A 123 -4.22 -9.49 -12.82
CA GLU A 123 -4.92 -8.86 -13.96
C GLU A 123 -4.98 -7.32 -13.86
N ASN A 124 -4.63 -6.72 -12.72
CA ASN A 124 -4.52 -5.27 -12.58
C ASN A 124 -3.08 -4.75 -12.68
N HIS A 125 -2.91 -3.62 -13.37
CA HIS A 125 -1.79 -2.72 -13.18
C HIS A 125 -1.99 -1.90 -11.89
N ILE A 126 -1.20 -2.19 -10.86
CA ILE A 126 -1.32 -1.57 -9.53
C ILE A 126 -0.54 -0.25 -9.49
N VAL A 127 -1.24 0.86 -9.34
CA VAL A 127 -0.66 2.22 -9.31
C VAL A 127 -0.46 2.64 -7.85
N VAL A 128 0.80 2.84 -7.45
CA VAL A 128 1.23 3.16 -6.08
C VAL A 128 1.93 4.52 -5.99
N ASN A 129 1.78 5.18 -4.84
CA ASN A 129 2.55 6.34 -4.41
C ASN A 129 3.43 5.97 -3.19
N ASP A 130 4.38 6.80 -2.78
CA ASP A 130 5.07 6.60 -1.49
C ASP A 130 4.23 7.16 -0.33
N GLU A 131 3.20 6.39 0.00
CA GLU A 131 2.39 6.59 1.19
C GLU A 131 2.48 5.34 2.09
N PRO A 132 2.45 5.49 3.44
CA PRO A 132 2.45 4.35 4.37
C PRO A 132 1.35 3.29 4.15
N ARG A 133 0.33 3.55 3.33
CA ARG A 133 -0.67 2.55 2.94
C ARG A 133 -0.18 1.56 1.89
N CYS A 134 0.67 2.01 0.96
CA CYS A 134 1.33 1.14 -0.01
C CYS A 134 2.25 0.15 0.72
N ARG A 135 2.86 0.60 1.83
CA ARG A 135 3.62 -0.24 2.75
C ARG A 135 2.79 -1.30 3.48
N LEU A 136 1.49 -1.08 3.73
CA LEU A 136 0.61 -2.11 4.29
C LEU A 136 0.23 -3.20 3.28
N LEU A 137 0.40 -2.95 1.97
CA LEU A 137 0.15 -3.91 0.89
C LEU A 137 1.42 -4.61 0.39
N LEU A 138 2.60 -4.04 0.67
CA LEU A 138 3.90 -4.51 0.18
C LEU A 138 4.85 -4.94 1.32
N GLU A 139 4.92 -4.19 2.42
CA GLU A 139 5.85 -4.45 3.54
C GLU A 139 5.25 -5.34 4.63
N GLN A 140 4.09 -4.95 5.18
CA GLN A 140 3.56 -5.63 6.36
C GLN A 140 2.71 -6.84 5.99
N PRO A 141 2.83 -7.97 6.73
CA PRO A 141 1.86 -9.05 6.65
C PRO A 141 0.55 -8.60 7.29
N TRP A 142 -0.30 -7.87 6.54
CA TRP A 142 -1.62 -7.45 7.00
C TRP A 142 -2.56 -8.66 7.09
N THR A 143 -2.40 -9.41 8.18
CA THR A 143 -3.30 -10.49 8.57
C THR A 143 -4.61 -9.87 9.03
N ASP A 144 -5.62 -9.99 8.18
CA ASP A 144 -7.00 -9.93 8.61
C ASP A 144 -7.30 -11.08 9.61
N GLY A 145 -8.50 -11.06 10.21
CA GLY A 145 -8.93 -12.13 11.11
C GLY A 145 -9.00 -13.54 10.48
N ALA A 146 -8.93 -13.65 9.14
CA ALA A 146 -8.86 -14.95 8.46
C ALA A 146 -7.44 -15.54 8.38
N GLY A 147 -6.39 -14.78 8.70
CA GLY A 147 -5.02 -15.29 8.88
C GLY A 147 -4.20 -15.49 7.61
N GLN A 148 -4.48 -14.76 6.54
CA GLN A 148 -3.60 -14.66 5.37
C GLN A 148 -3.30 -13.19 5.05
N ALA A 149 -2.02 -12.89 4.84
CA ALA A 149 -1.55 -11.54 4.56
C ALA A 149 -1.77 -11.13 3.10
N PHE A 150 -2.24 -9.91 2.87
CA PHE A 150 -2.31 -9.32 1.52
C PHE A 150 -0.94 -9.29 0.82
N SER A 151 0.14 -9.02 1.56
CA SER A 151 1.51 -8.94 1.01
C SER A 151 2.05 -10.27 0.46
N LEU A 152 1.56 -11.41 0.95
CA LEU A 152 1.90 -12.72 0.38
C LEU A 152 1.22 -12.96 -0.98
N PHE A 153 0.03 -12.38 -1.18
CA PHE A 153 -0.66 -12.43 -2.47
C PHE A 153 -0.06 -11.43 -3.46
N SER A 154 0.29 -10.21 -3.03
CA SER A 154 0.97 -9.24 -3.91
C SER A 154 2.32 -9.80 -4.38
N ALA A 155 3.22 -10.20 -3.48
CA ALA A 155 4.53 -10.73 -3.86
C ALA A 155 4.43 -11.96 -4.81
N LYS A 156 3.48 -12.87 -4.59
CA LYS A 156 3.34 -14.11 -5.39
C LYS A 156 2.57 -13.94 -6.71
N HIS A 157 1.68 -12.94 -6.83
CA HIS A 157 0.75 -12.84 -7.96
C HIS A 157 0.75 -11.50 -8.70
N MET A 158 1.40 -10.46 -8.19
CA MET A 158 1.45 -9.14 -8.83
C MET A 158 2.28 -9.19 -10.11
N THR A 159 1.63 -9.02 -11.25
CA THR A 159 2.30 -9.02 -12.57
C THR A 159 2.74 -7.64 -13.02
N SER A 160 2.15 -6.57 -12.47
CA SER A 160 2.16 -5.24 -13.09
C SER A 160 2.03 -4.12 -12.03
N ILE A 161 3.01 -3.23 -11.94
CA ILE A 161 3.02 -2.11 -10.96
C ILE A 161 3.52 -0.78 -11.58
N SER A 162 3.01 0.35 -11.09
CA SER A 162 3.47 1.71 -11.40
C SER A 162 3.80 2.50 -10.14
N VAL A 163 5.01 3.06 -10.08
CA VAL A 163 5.54 3.83 -8.95
C VAL A 163 5.89 5.26 -9.43
N SER A 164 5.07 6.28 -9.13
CA SER A 164 5.48 7.67 -9.33
C SER A 164 6.31 8.16 -8.17
N PHE A 165 7.48 8.70 -8.49
CA PHE A 165 8.34 9.39 -7.56
C PHE A 165 7.87 10.84 -7.42
N ASP A 166 7.17 11.17 -6.34
CA ASP A 166 6.84 12.55 -5.94
C ASP A 166 7.17 12.76 -4.46
N MET A 167 8.26 13.48 -4.19
CA MET A 167 8.75 13.68 -2.82
C MET A 167 7.91 14.68 -2.01
N ARG A 168 6.96 15.38 -2.65
CA ARG A 168 6.02 16.30 -2.00
C ARG A 168 4.89 15.52 -1.34
N GLY A 169 4.48 14.39 -1.95
CA GLY A 169 3.46 13.47 -1.46
C GLY A 169 3.80 12.80 -0.12
N LEU A 170 5.09 12.66 0.19
CA LEU A 170 5.63 12.18 1.48
C LEU A 170 5.39 13.11 2.68
N SER A 171 4.49 14.07 2.53
CA SER A 171 3.88 14.83 3.60
C SER A 171 2.93 13.95 4.41
N ALA A 172 3.49 13.13 5.32
CA ALA A 172 2.71 12.40 6.32
C ALA A 172 1.66 13.34 6.96
N PRO A 173 0.35 13.03 6.94
CA PRO A 173 -0.72 14.04 7.13
C PRO A 173 -0.81 14.66 8.54
N SER A 174 0.04 14.22 9.47
CA SER A 174 0.23 14.76 10.82
C SER A 174 1.54 15.57 11.02
N SER A 175 2.40 15.66 10.00
CA SER A 175 3.72 16.27 10.09
C SER A 175 3.67 17.81 10.05
N ASN A 176 3.29 18.38 11.19
CA ASN A 176 3.35 19.81 11.53
C ASN A 176 4.62 20.48 10.94
N PRO A 177 4.54 21.66 10.30
CA PRO A 177 5.71 22.38 9.80
C PRO A 177 6.80 22.62 10.85
N LEU A 178 6.42 22.78 12.13
CA LEU A 178 7.36 22.86 13.25
C LEU A 178 8.17 21.57 13.44
N THR A 179 7.64 20.41 13.03
CA THR A 179 8.34 19.11 13.03
C THR A 179 9.34 19.01 11.88
N TRP A 180 8.99 19.36 10.62
CA TRP A 180 9.99 19.43 9.53
C TRP A 180 11.08 20.46 9.89
N ALA A 181 10.70 21.61 10.46
CA ALA A 181 11.65 22.62 10.94
C ALA A 181 12.50 22.15 12.14
N ASN A 182 11.99 21.30 13.04
CA ASN A 182 12.76 20.74 14.14
C ASN A 182 13.73 19.67 13.66
N SER A 183 13.31 18.78 12.74
CA SER A 183 14.19 17.81 12.09
C SER A 183 15.35 18.50 11.34
N LEU A 184 15.07 19.60 10.62
CA LEU A 184 16.11 20.42 9.97
C LEU A 184 17.00 21.21 10.96
N ARG A 185 16.64 21.28 12.24
CA ARG A 185 17.44 21.92 13.31
C ARG A 185 18.16 20.92 14.21
N GLN A 186 17.98 19.60 14.00
CA GLN A 186 18.82 18.60 14.66
C GLN A 186 20.28 18.77 14.20
N PRO A 187 21.28 18.33 14.99
CA PRO A 187 22.68 18.70 14.74
C PRO A 187 23.18 18.34 13.33
N ALA A 188 23.50 19.37 12.54
CA ALA A 188 24.05 19.23 11.19
C ALA A 188 25.45 18.61 11.13
N THR A 189 26.06 18.38 12.31
CA THR A 189 27.38 17.79 12.54
C THR A 189 27.59 16.43 11.87
N PHE A 190 26.53 15.66 11.60
CA PHE A 190 26.64 14.33 10.99
C PHE A 190 26.68 14.32 9.45
N LEU A 191 26.32 15.43 8.79
CA LEU A 191 26.23 15.49 7.31
C LEU A 191 27.11 16.57 6.69
N LEU A 192 27.25 17.74 7.34
CA LEU A 192 28.09 18.82 6.81
C LEU A 192 29.57 18.71 7.19
N ASN A 193 29.94 17.75 8.05
CA ASN A 193 31.27 17.62 8.66
C ASN A 193 31.81 18.90 9.34
N VAL A 194 30.96 19.89 9.64
CA VAL A 194 31.32 21.10 10.39
C VAL A 194 31.05 20.88 11.89
N PRO A 195 32.08 20.75 12.75
CA PRO A 195 31.88 20.57 14.18
C PRO A 195 31.19 21.79 14.78
N ASN A 196 30.21 21.56 15.66
CA ASN A 196 29.49 22.59 16.42
C ASN A 196 28.73 23.64 15.59
N ALA A 197 28.56 23.45 14.27
CA ALA A 197 27.70 24.32 13.46
C ALA A 197 26.24 24.19 13.87
N THR A 198 25.69 25.25 14.48
CA THR A 198 24.25 25.37 14.69
C THR A 198 23.56 25.78 13.38
N TRP A 199 22.29 25.42 13.21
CA TRP A 199 21.47 25.87 12.09
C TRP A 199 21.50 27.40 11.88
N ALA A 200 21.58 28.15 12.98
CA ALA A 200 21.66 29.62 12.96
C ALA A 200 22.99 30.17 12.42
N ALA A 201 24.08 29.39 12.49
CA ALA A 201 25.40 29.78 11.97
C ALA A 201 25.59 29.50 10.47
N LEU A 202 24.81 28.57 9.90
CA LEU A 202 24.83 28.26 8.46
C LEU A 202 24.32 29.44 7.62
N THR A 203 24.89 29.64 6.42
CA THR A 203 24.36 30.58 5.41
C THR A 203 23.01 30.12 4.87
N LEU A 204 22.27 31.00 4.16
CA LEU A 204 21.00 30.60 3.52
C LEU A 204 21.21 29.46 2.52
N GLN A 205 22.27 29.52 1.72
CA GLN A 205 22.63 28.48 0.77
C GLN A 205 22.92 27.14 1.47
N GLN A 206 23.78 27.13 2.50
CA GLN A 206 24.08 25.92 3.28
C GLN A 206 22.85 25.30 3.95
N ARG A 207 21.89 26.14 4.39
CA ARG A 207 20.59 25.69 4.92
C ARG A 207 19.72 25.04 3.85
N MET A 208 19.74 25.56 2.62
CA MET A 208 19.00 24.99 1.48
C MET A 208 19.63 23.68 1.03
N GLU A 209 20.95 23.62 0.87
CA GLU A 209 21.72 22.42 0.53
C GLU A 209 21.48 21.30 1.56
N TYR A 210 21.70 21.56 2.84
CA TYR A 210 21.42 20.59 3.92
C TYR A 210 19.95 20.14 3.96
N ALA A 211 19.01 21.06 3.71
CA ALA A 211 17.60 20.70 3.63
C ALA A 211 17.32 19.80 2.42
N HIS A 212 17.94 20.05 1.27
CA HIS A 212 17.82 19.17 0.10
C HIS A 212 18.40 17.80 0.39
N ASP A 213 19.56 17.70 1.03
CA ASP A 213 20.21 16.42 1.32
C ASP A 213 19.45 15.58 2.35
N ILE A 214 19.07 16.16 3.50
CA ILE A 214 18.26 15.44 4.51
C ILE A 214 16.93 14.98 3.92
N LEU A 215 16.25 15.85 3.17
CA LEU A 215 14.94 15.54 2.60
C LEU A 215 15.06 14.60 1.39
N SER A 216 16.21 14.52 0.73
CA SER A 216 16.49 13.52 -0.31
C SER A 216 16.85 12.15 0.27
N ALA A 217 17.67 12.09 1.32
CA ALA A 217 18.13 10.83 1.92
C ALA A 217 16.99 10.05 2.58
N ASN A 218 16.20 10.71 3.45
CA ASN A 218 15.05 10.08 4.11
C ASN A 218 14.00 9.57 3.12
N VAL A 219 13.84 10.28 2.01
CA VAL A 219 12.87 9.95 0.96
C VAL A 219 13.39 8.85 0.03
N SER A 220 14.67 8.90 -0.40
CA SER A 220 15.29 7.83 -1.20
C SER A 220 15.17 6.47 -0.53
N PHE A 221 15.32 6.41 0.80
CA PHE A 221 15.12 5.18 1.56
C PHE A 221 13.67 4.63 1.45
N ALA A 222 12.68 5.51 1.50
CA ALA A 222 11.26 5.14 1.44
C ALA A 222 10.88 4.56 0.06
N TRP A 223 11.28 5.21 -1.04
CA TRP A 223 11.15 4.66 -2.40
C TRP A 223 11.92 3.35 -2.57
N SER A 224 13.13 3.26 -2.02
CA SER A 224 13.95 2.03 -2.09
C SER A 224 13.18 0.85 -1.50
N GLN A 225 12.51 1.00 -0.36
CA GLN A 225 11.69 -0.09 0.20
C GLN A 225 10.50 -0.45 -0.69
N ILE A 226 9.75 0.53 -1.22
CA ILE A 226 8.59 0.24 -2.08
C ILE A 226 9.00 -0.53 -3.34
N LEU A 227 10.10 -0.14 -3.99
CA LEU A 227 10.65 -0.91 -5.12
C LEU A 227 11.11 -2.30 -4.66
N LEU A 228 11.98 -2.40 -3.65
CA LEU A 228 12.53 -3.68 -3.14
C LEU A 228 11.44 -4.69 -2.74
N HIS A 229 10.32 -4.23 -2.18
CA HIS A 229 9.18 -5.09 -1.87
C HIS A 229 8.39 -5.48 -3.13
N ALA A 230 8.16 -4.55 -4.08
CA ALA A 230 7.44 -4.83 -5.32
C ALA A 230 8.19 -5.79 -6.27
N THR A 231 9.52 -5.65 -6.37
CA THR A 231 10.39 -6.54 -7.15
C THR A 231 10.72 -7.86 -6.43
N GLY A 232 10.23 -8.07 -5.20
CA GLY A 232 10.50 -9.28 -4.42
C GLY A 232 11.93 -9.38 -3.86
N SER A 233 12.76 -8.34 -4.03
CA SER A 233 14.21 -8.35 -3.79
C SER A 233 14.64 -8.53 -2.32
N LEU A 234 13.70 -8.58 -1.38
CA LEU A 234 13.96 -8.87 0.03
C LEU A 234 13.85 -10.37 0.30
N SER A 235 14.85 -10.94 0.95
CA SER A 235 15.13 -12.39 1.06
C SER A 235 14.06 -13.25 1.75
N TRP A 236 13.00 -12.65 2.29
CA TRP A 236 11.82 -13.32 2.87
C TRP A 236 10.61 -13.42 1.94
N SER A 237 10.65 -12.80 0.77
CA SER A 237 9.56 -12.77 -0.20
C SER A 237 9.52 -14.06 -1.03
N PRO A 238 8.34 -14.54 -1.47
CA PRO A 238 8.27 -15.50 -2.56
C PRO A 238 8.78 -14.86 -3.87
N PRO A 239 9.28 -15.65 -4.83
CA PRO A 239 9.71 -15.14 -6.13
C PRO A 239 8.61 -14.34 -6.82
N SER A 240 8.96 -13.15 -7.32
CA SER A 240 7.97 -12.20 -7.83
C SER A 240 7.39 -12.63 -9.17
N ALA A 241 6.07 -12.50 -9.32
CA ALA A 241 5.37 -12.69 -10.60
C ALA A 241 5.45 -11.45 -11.52
N LEU A 242 6.20 -10.42 -11.12
CA LEU A 242 6.25 -9.11 -11.76
C LEU A 242 6.86 -9.18 -13.16
N ARG A 243 6.04 -8.90 -14.17
CA ARG A 243 6.41 -8.82 -15.60
C ARG A 243 6.60 -7.38 -16.08
N PHE A 244 5.87 -6.43 -15.49
CA PHE A 244 5.91 -5.03 -15.88
C PHE A 244 6.12 -4.10 -14.68
N LEU A 245 7.22 -3.35 -14.72
CA LEU A 245 7.53 -2.28 -13.77
C LEU A 245 7.51 -0.93 -14.49
N GLN A 246 6.60 -0.04 -14.08
CA GLN A 246 6.59 1.35 -14.50
C GLN A 246 7.10 2.26 -13.38
N ILE A 247 7.96 3.22 -13.72
CA ILE A 247 8.57 4.21 -12.84
C ILE A 247 8.29 5.59 -13.43
N ASP A 248 7.49 6.39 -12.76
CA ASP A 248 7.14 7.74 -13.24
C ASP A 248 7.91 8.81 -12.48
N VAL A 249 8.76 9.55 -13.20
CA VAL A 249 9.50 10.70 -12.68
C VAL A 249 8.97 12.05 -13.17
N THR A 250 7.79 12.11 -13.79
CA THR A 250 7.12 13.36 -14.19
C THR A 250 7.07 14.37 -13.04
N ASN A 251 6.67 13.90 -11.86
CA ASN A 251 6.54 14.70 -10.63
C ASN A 251 7.74 14.58 -9.66
N CYS A 252 8.90 14.08 -10.13
CA CYS A 252 10.08 13.82 -9.28
C CYS A 252 10.85 15.10 -8.91
N TYR A 253 10.22 15.95 -8.10
CA TYR A 253 10.81 17.14 -7.48
C TYR A 253 10.98 16.92 -5.97
N CYS A 254 11.92 17.65 -5.35
CA CYS A 254 12.17 17.60 -3.90
C CYS A 254 11.00 18.16 -3.05
N ARG A 255 11.02 18.03 -1.69
CA ARG A 255 10.00 18.64 -0.78
C ARG A 255 9.81 20.15 -1.05
N GLN A 256 10.84 20.85 -1.52
CA GLN A 256 10.77 22.30 -1.85
C GLN A 256 10.36 22.60 -3.30
N GLY A 257 10.21 21.59 -4.17
CA GLY A 257 9.84 21.76 -5.58
C GLY A 257 10.92 22.34 -6.51
N CYS A 258 12.03 22.86 -5.97
CA CYS A 258 13.01 23.67 -6.71
C CYS A 258 14.02 22.90 -7.58
N CYS A 259 14.14 21.57 -7.41
CA CYS A 259 15.01 20.72 -8.21
C CYS A 259 14.38 19.35 -8.44
N ARG A 260 14.75 18.70 -9.56
CA ARG A 260 14.35 17.33 -9.86
C ARG A 260 15.31 16.34 -9.20
N ALA A 261 14.76 15.26 -8.68
CA ALA A 261 15.46 14.29 -7.83
C ALA A 261 15.65 12.93 -8.51
N VAL A 262 15.65 12.88 -9.84
CA VAL A 262 15.66 11.64 -10.64
C VAL A 262 16.83 10.72 -10.29
N ALA A 263 18.01 11.27 -9.95
CA ALA A 263 19.15 10.49 -9.45
C ALA A 263 18.81 9.63 -8.21
N ARG A 264 17.90 10.08 -7.33
CA ARG A 264 17.43 9.30 -6.17
C ARG A 264 16.40 8.22 -6.54
N ALA A 265 15.64 8.43 -7.62
CA ALA A 265 14.76 7.40 -8.17
C ALA A 265 15.59 6.27 -8.82
N ALA A 266 16.62 6.66 -9.59
CA ALA A 266 17.58 5.75 -10.18
C ALA A 266 18.41 5.00 -9.10
N GLU A 267 18.89 5.67 -8.05
CA GLU A 267 19.55 5.05 -6.88
C GLU A 267 18.67 3.99 -6.19
N GLY A 268 17.35 4.23 -6.09
CA GLY A 268 16.40 3.23 -5.60
C GLY A 268 16.31 2.02 -6.53
N LEU A 269 16.36 2.23 -7.84
CA LEU A 269 16.34 1.18 -8.85
C LEU A 269 17.65 0.35 -8.87
N ALA A 270 18.80 0.99 -8.65
CA ALA A 270 20.11 0.33 -8.55
C ALA A 270 20.20 -0.67 -7.39
N ARG A 271 19.32 -0.56 -6.39
CA ARG A 271 19.22 -1.50 -5.24
C ARG A 271 18.35 -2.73 -5.54
N CYS A 272 17.56 -2.69 -6.61
CA CYS A 272 16.60 -3.74 -6.93
C CYS A 272 17.30 -4.99 -7.49
N ARG A 273 16.85 -6.16 -7.02
CA ARG A 273 17.14 -7.46 -7.62
C ARG A 273 15.93 -7.85 -8.44
N PHE A 274 16.06 -7.92 -9.75
CA PHE A 274 14.98 -8.30 -10.64
C PHE A 274 14.99 -9.81 -10.87
N GLU A 275 13.79 -10.39 -10.83
CA GLU A 275 13.52 -11.80 -11.11
C GLU A 275 13.48 -12.06 -12.62
N GLU A 276 13.71 -13.30 -13.04
CA GLU A 276 13.66 -13.74 -14.46
C GLU A 276 12.28 -13.54 -15.11
N SER A 277 11.24 -13.31 -14.31
CA SER A 277 9.87 -13.00 -14.72
C SER A 277 9.69 -11.59 -15.29
N LEU A 278 10.65 -10.66 -15.11
CA LEU A 278 10.48 -9.26 -15.53
C LEU A 278 10.72 -9.07 -17.03
N GLU A 279 9.64 -8.81 -17.77
CA GLU A 279 9.63 -8.67 -19.23
C GLU A 279 9.94 -7.22 -19.68
N LYS A 280 9.48 -6.22 -18.93
CA LYS A 280 9.58 -4.79 -19.33
C LYS A 280 9.75 -3.84 -18.13
N ILE A 281 10.62 -2.85 -18.31
CA ILE A 281 10.71 -1.64 -17.48
C ILE A 281 10.32 -0.41 -18.32
N GLU A 282 9.47 0.46 -17.78
CA GLU A 282 9.06 1.72 -18.43
C GLU A 282 9.31 2.91 -17.51
N ILE A 283 10.10 3.88 -17.98
CA ILE A 283 10.39 5.13 -17.27
C ILE A 283 9.60 6.27 -17.91
N LEU A 284 8.64 6.86 -17.20
CA LEU A 284 7.85 8.00 -17.67
C LEU A 284 8.46 9.33 -17.21
N GLY A 285 8.40 10.35 -18.08
CA GLY A 285 8.62 11.74 -17.66
C GLY A 285 10.06 12.11 -17.31
N THR A 286 11.04 11.46 -17.96
CA THR A 286 12.42 11.98 -18.02
C THR A 286 12.46 13.21 -18.93
N LYS A 287 13.18 14.26 -18.52
CA LYS A 287 13.27 15.53 -19.24
C LYS A 287 14.56 15.69 -20.05
N THR A 288 15.66 15.07 -19.63
CA THR A 288 16.98 15.22 -20.25
C THR A 288 17.65 13.88 -20.50
N GLU A 289 18.68 13.87 -21.36
CA GLU A 289 19.47 12.67 -21.63
C GLU A 289 20.21 12.19 -20.38
N ALA A 290 20.76 13.12 -19.59
CA ALA A 290 21.35 12.81 -18.28
C ALA A 290 20.36 12.13 -17.31
N GLU A 291 19.08 12.50 -17.33
CA GLU A 291 18.05 11.79 -16.55
C GLU A 291 17.76 10.38 -17.04
N ARG A 292 17.95 10.09 -18.33
CA ARG A 292 17.83 8.73 -18.89
C ARG A 292 19.06 7.89 -18.57
N ASN A 293 20.24 8.47 -18.73
CA ASN A 293 21.52 7.81 -18.46
C ASN A 293 21.61 7.37 -16.99
N LEU A 294 21.21 8.22 -16.04
CA LEU A 294 21.13 7.83 -14.61
C LEU A 294 20.36 6.52 -14.36
N PHE A 295 19.27 6.25 -15.09
CA PHE A 295 18.52 5.00 -15.00
C PHE A 295 19.22 3.83 -15.71
N ILE A 296 19.85 4.08 -16.87
CA ILE A 296 20.65 3.09 -17.59
C ILE A 296 21.83 2.65 -16.71
N ASP A 297 22.61 3.59 -16.20
CA ASP A 297 23.77 3.38 -15.32
C ASP A 297 23.36 2.63 -14.04
N SER A 298 22.17 2.91 -13.50
CA SER A 298 21.63 2.20 -12.33
C SER A 298 21.22 0.75 -12.65
N LEU A 299 20.66 0.50 -13.83
CA LEU A 299 20.30 -0.84 -14.32
C LEU A 299 21.52 -1.65 -14.83
N ILE A 300 22.65 -0.99 -15.07
CA ILE A 300 23.95 -1.60 -15.34
C ILE A 300 24.68 -1.87 -13.99
N GLY A 301 24.75 -0.89 -13.09
CA GLY A 301 25.47 -0.98 -11.81
C GLY A 301 24.85 -1.91 -10.76
N SER A 302 23.55 -2.22 -10.84
CA SER A 302 22.89 -3.23 -10.00
C SER A 302 23.40 -4.68 -10.23
N ARG A 303 24.21 -4.90 -11.27
CA ARG A 303 24.53 -6.22 -11.82
C ARG A 303 25.78 -6.85 -11.21
N ARG A 304 25.63 -7.47 -10.04
CA ARG A 304 26.57 -8.52 -9.60
C ARG A 304 26.05 -9.95 -9.77
N GLU A 305 24.74 -10.17 -9.95
CA GLU A 305 24.16 -11.52 -10.16
C GLU A 305 22.93 -11.58 -11.11
N SER A 306 21.80 -10.90 -10.84
CA SER A 306 20.49 -11.37 -11.41
C SER A 306 20.11 -10.93 -12.85
N LEU A 307 20.55 -9.79 -13.36
CA LEU A 307 20.21 -9.36 -14.74
C LEU A 307 21.11 -10.01 -15.83
N ALA A 308 21.87 -11.05 -15.49
CA ALA A 308 22.52 -11.90 -16.49
C ALA A 308 21.51 -12.82 -17.19
N THR A 309 20.49 -13.30 -16.45
CA THR A 309 19.41 -14.14 -16.99
C THR A 309 18.16 -13.34 -17.33
N CYS A 310 17.84 -12.30 -16.55
CA CYS A 310 16.74 -11.36 -16.84
C CYS A 310 17.20 -10.25 -17.81
N GLN A 311 16.57 -10.18 -18.99
CA GLN A 311 16.79 -9.12 -20.00
C GLN A 311 15.50 -8.30 -20.25
N PRO A 312 15.12 -7.41 -19.31
CA PRO A 312 13.89 -6.66 -19.43
C PRO A 312 14.03 -5.56 -20.50
N LYS A 313 13.01 -5.41 -21.35
CA LYS A 313 12.93 -4.32 -22.34
C LYS A 313 12.81 -2.98 -21.60
N LEU A 314 13.81 -2.11 -21.73
CA LEU A 314 13.77 -0.75 -21.18
C LEU A 314 13.13 0.21 -22.18
N THR A 315 12.16 0.99 -21.71
CA THR A 315 11.47 2.01 -22.50
C THR A 315 11.41 3.31 -21.73
N PHE A 316 11.77 4.41 -22.38
CA PHE A 316 11.59 5.77 -21.88
C PHE A 316 10.44 6.41 -22.66
N ARG A 317 9.47 6.99 -21.95
CA ARG A 317 8.39 7.75 -22.57
C ARG A 317 8.45 9.23 -22.25
N ALA A 318 8.15 10.03 -23.26
CA ALA A 318 7.87 11.45 -23.08
C ALA A 318 6.63 11.63 -22.19
N PHE A 319 6.54 12.76 -21.51
CA PHE A 319 5.32 13.13 -20.80
C PHE A 319 4.42 13.96 -21.72
N GLU A 320 3.64 13.27 -22.55
CA GLU A 320 2.68 13.93 -23.45
C GLU A 320 1.57 14.64 -22.65
N LEU A 321 1.55 15.96 -22.74
CA LEU A 321 0.69 16.82 -21.93
C LEU A 321 -0.67 17.01 -22.63
N GLU A 322 -1.40 15.91 -22.82
CA GLU A 322 -2.70 15.93 -23.51
C GLU A 322 -3.73 16.85 -22.85
N GLY A 323 -4.00 17.98 -23.53
CA GLY A 323 -5.25 18.71 -23.41
C GLY A 323 -5.52 19.42 -22.08
N ARG A 324 -4.60 20.29 -21.62
CA ARG A 324 -4.88 21.58 -20.94
C ARG A 324 -3.57 22.25 -20.48
N THR A 325 -3.26 23.39 -21.08
CA THR A 325 -2.20 24.31 -20.65
C THR A 325 -2.63 25.24 -19.52
N ASP A 326 -3.94 25.34 -19.29
CA ASP A 326 -4.54 26.48 -18.60
C ASP A 326 -4.78 26.13 -17.12
N ASP A 327 -4.37 27.05 -16.24
CA ASP A 327 -4.61 27.06 -14.79
C ASP A 327 -4.24 25.81 -13.98
N LEU A 328 -2.96 25.69 -13.60
CA LEU A 328 -2.50 25.90 -12.20
C LEU A 328 -1.04 25.45 -11.99
N ASN A 329 -0.28 26.25 -11.23
CA ASN A 329 1.07 25.95 -10.71
C ASN A 329 2.20 25.74 -11.74
N THR A 330 2.16 26.45 -12.87
CA THR A 330 3.35 26.74 -13.70
C THR A 330 4.30 27.72 -12.98
N LEU A 331 4.97 27.24 -11.93
CA LEU A 331 6.12 27.92 -11.32
C LEU A 331 7.32 27.84 -12.29
N HIS A 332 7.44 28.85 -13.16
CA HIS A 332 8.58 29.15 -14.05
C HIS A 332 9.41 27.93 -14.51
N LEU A 333 8.90 27.20 -15.51
CA LEU A 333 9.64 26.19 -16.27
C LEU A 333 9.97 26.66 -17.70
N ASP A 334 9.84 27.97 -17.95
CA ASP A 334 10.07 28.65 -19.24
C ASP A 334 11.58 28.68 -19.61
N GLY A 335 12.15 27.52 -19.92
CA GLY A 335 13.54 27.41 -20.36
C GLY A 335 14.24 26.05 -20.22
N LEU A 336 13.60 25.02 -19.64
CA LEU A 336 14.25 23.71 -19.39
C LEU A 336 13.62 22.51 -20.12
N ASP A 337 12.44 22.66 -20.72
CA ASP A 337 11.65 21.53 -21.22
C ASP A 337 11.87 21.25 -22.72
N THR A 338 13.11 21.03 -23.14
CA THR A 338 13.39 20.20 -24.33
C THR A 338 13.05 18.75 -24.03
N GLN A 339 11.76 18.41 -24.07
CA GLN A 339 11.28 17.05 -23.86
C GLN A 339 11.88 16.12 -24.92
N LEU A 340 12.68 15.14 -24.47
CA LEU A 340 13.08 14.03 -25.34
C LEU A 340 11.87 13.15 -25.65
N GLY A 341 11.65 12.86 -26.92
CA GLY A 341 10.64 11.90 -27.38
C GLY A 341 10.87 10.49 -26.84
N ASP A 342 9.90 9.59 -27.09
CA ASP A 342 9.98 8.18 -26.73
C ASP A 342 11.27 7.52 -27.24
N ALA A 343 11.88 6.67 -26.42
CA ALA A 343 13.06 5.90 -26.77
C ALA A 343 12.97 4.47 -26.22
N GLU A 344 13.43 3.51 -27.01
CA GLU A 344 13.56 2.11 -26.63
C GLU A 344 15.05 1.75 -26.53
N VAL A 345 15.42 1.02 -25.47
CA VAL A 345 16.81 0.70 -25.16
C VAL A 345 16.96 -0.81 -24.99
N ASP A 346 17.78 -1.42 -25.85
CA ASP A 346 18.20 -2.81 -25.67
C ASP A 346 19.25 -2.91 -24.56
N MET A 347 18.78 -3.26 -23.37
CA MET A 347 19.62 -3.53 -22.20
C MET A 347 20.62 -4.67 -22.42
N ALA A 348 20.34 -5.62 -23.33
CA ALA A 348 21.28 -6.67 -23.69
C ALA A 348 22.41 -6.15 -24.59
N SER A 349 22.19 -5.10 -25.40
CA SER A 349 23.24 -4.43 -26.16
C SER A 349 24.13 -3.59 -25.25
N LEU A 350 23.56 -2.71 -24.43
CA LEU A 350 24.34 -1.87 -23.53
C LEU A 350 25.18 -2.68 -22.53
N TRP A 351 24.64 -3.80 -22.02
CA TRP A 351 25.40 -4.68 -21.13
C TRP A 351 26.57 -5.38 -21.82
N ARG A 352 26.42 -5.77 -23.10
CA ARG A 352 27.52 -6.34 -23.89
C ARG A 352 28.62 -5.31 -24.17
N GLN A 353 28.26 -4.04 -24.36
CA GLN A 353 29.22 -2.96 -24.51
C GLN A 353 29.98 -2.72 -23.18
N HIS A 354 29.26 -2.52 -22.07
CA HIS A 354 29.90 -2.29 -20.76
C HIS A 354 30.84 -3.43 -20.32
N LEU A 355 30.52 -4.69 -20.65
CA LEU A 355 31.41 -5.82 -20.39
C LEU A 355 32.66 -5.86 -21.30
N ALA A 356 32.63 -5.21 -22.47
CA ALA A 356 33.82 -5.02 -23.30
C ALA A 356 34.65 -3.85 -22.75
N ASP A 357 34.02 -2.71 -22.45
CA ASP A 357 34.66 -1.51 -21.89
C ASP A 357 35.46 -1.87 -20.60
N VAL A 358 34.87 -2.63 -19.68
CA VAL A 358 35.52 -3.08 -18.44
C VAL A 358 36.61 -4.13 -18.69
N ALA A 359 36.50 -4.95 -19.74
CA ALA A 359 37.54 -5.92 -20.08
C ALA A 359 38.77 -5.26 -20.72
N GLU A 360 38.59 -4.12 -21.41
CA GLU A 360 39.70 -3.29 -21.89
C GLU A 360 40.39 -2.56 -20.71
N GLU A 361 39.64 -2.09 -19.70
CA GLU A 361 40.23 -1.50 -18.47
C GLU A 361 41.03 -2.50 -17.60
N ASP A 362 40.74 -3.80 -17.65
CA ASP A 362 41.47 -4.86 -16.94
C ASP A 362 42.76 -5.34 -17.69
N GLU A 363 43.03 -4.84 -18.92
CA GLU A 363 44.22 -5.19 -19.72
C GLU A 363 45.33 -4.10 -19.77
N GLU A 364 45.12 -2.89 -19.22
CA GLU A 364 46.12 -1.78 -19.16
C GLU A 364 46.97 -1.72 -17.86
#